data_AF-A0A1V5DYI1-F1
#
_entry.id   AF-A0A1V5DYI1-F1
#
_cell.length_a   1.000
_cell.length_b   1.000
_cell.length_c   1.000
_cell.angle_alpha   90.00
_cell.angle_beta   90.00
_cell.angle_gamma   90.00
#
_symmetry.space_group_name_H-M   'P 1'
#
loop_
_entity.id
_entity.type
_entity.pdbx_description
1 polymer ?
#
loop_
_entity_poly.entity_id
_entity_poly.type
_entity_poly.pdbx_seq_one_letter_code
_entity_poly.pdbx_strand_id
1 'polypeptide(L)'
;MTGFTTMIRKYRHILTIALALAGIGIMAYYDYCDTACSYLRGDICGIDLKWVGMAFMAAVIVFAAFKQTAFVRMFLAAGLGVEVHLYAFQLQNDVYCPFCLAFSVLLIASFVVNYEVPSAWRGDRRRMWLYFLGEVNFPMFKINKLPLLLISVLAYLLILVTFNGSVTPAYGQEPIKGIPALGKGPYEIIIFADYFCPPCRRIDTKAEPLFKEILVTGQVQLAFIDVPFASAAPVYAKYYLYAVNADPGVNNVFHVRRVLFNAAQDKRIQKENALIDYLKEQNIKWLAMDEKSVFPLLSASIKEHKVDTTPTCFIKYSKDNVKKYVGDDKIWEGLTQFKDHLLTQKK
;
A
#
# COMPACT_ATOMS: atom_id res chain seq x y z
N MET A 1 -24.30 6.16 -35.51
CA MET A 1 -22.91 5.93 -35.04
C MET A 1 -21.83 6.65 -35.87
N THR A 2 -22.15 7.71 -36.64
CA THR A 2 -21.20 8.39 -37.55
C THR A 2 -20.62 9.70 -37.01
N GLY A 3 -21.33 10.43 -36.13
CA GLY A 3 -20.85 11.71 -35.59
C GLY A 3 -19.72 11.58 -34.57
N PHE A 4 -19.85 10.64 -33.62
CA PHE A 4 -18.90 10.47 -32.51
C PHE A 4 -17.51 9.98 -32.95
N THR A 5 -17.44 8.99 -33.85
CA THR A 5 -16.19 8.46 -34.40
C THR A 5 -15.46 9.49 -35.27
N THR A 6 -16.21 10.32 -36.01
CA THR A 6 -15.65 11.42 -36.81
C THR A 6 -15.08 12.53 -35.92
N MET A 7 -15.75 12.83 -34.80
CA MET A 7 -15.29 13.80 -33.80
C MET A 7 -14.00 13.33 -33.11
N ILE A 8 -13.94 12.05 -32.69
CA ILE A 8 -12.72 11.44 -32.13
C ILE A 8 -11.57 11.53 -33.12
N ARG A 9 -11.80 11.17 -34.39
CA ARG A 9 -10.73 11.20 -35.40
C ARG A 9 -10.21 12.61 -35.68
N LYS A 10 -11.09 13.62 -35.63
CA LYS A 10 -10.73 15.04 -35.80
C LYS A 10 -9.89 15.56 -34.63
N TYR A 11 -10.25 15.20 -33.40
CA TYR A 11 -9.62 15.72 -32.18
C TYR A 11 -8.67 14.74 -31.49
N ARG A 12 -8.31 13.62 -32.14
CA ARG A 12 -7.46 12.57 -31.55
C ARG A 12 -6.18 13.09 -30.92
N HIS A 13 -5.53 14.08 -31.55
CA HIS A 13 -4.29 14.66 -31.05
C HIS A 13 -4.50 15.40 -29.73
N ILE A 14 -5.56 16.20 -29.64
CA ILE A 14 -5.93 16.92 -28.42
C ILE A 14 -6.31 15.93 -27.32
N LEU A 15 -7.12 14.92 -27.65
CA LEU A 15 -7.56 13.90 -26.71
C LEU A 15 -6.38 13.07 -26.18
N THR A 16 -5.43 12.72 -27.06
CA THR A 16 -4.21 11.99 -26.68
C THR A 16 -3.33 12.83 -25.76
N ILE A 17 -3.16 14.12 -26.06
CA ILE A 17 -2.41 15.04 -25.20
C ILE A 17 -3.09 15.15 -23.83
N ALA A 18 -4.42 15.31 -23.78
CA ALA A 18 -5.16 15.40 -22.52
C ALA A 18 -5.03 14.13 -21.67
N LEU A 19 -5.15 12.94 -22.28
CA LEU A 19 -4.99 11.66 -21.59
C LEU A 19 -3.55 11.45 -21.10
N ALA A 20 -2.54 11.83 -21.91
CA ALA A 20 -1.14 11.72 -21.51
C ALA A 20 -0.79 12.71 -20.38
N LEU A 21 -1.31 13.93 -20.40
CA LEU A 21 -1.18 14.90 -19.30
C LEU A 21 -1.84 14.38 -18.02
N ALA A 22 -3.03 13.77 -18.12
CA ALA A 22 -3.67 13.11 -16.99
C ALA A 22 -2.80 11.96 -16.44
N GLY A 23 -2.19 11.16 -17.32
CA GLY A 23 -1.26 10.10 -16.93
C GLY A 23 -0.05 10.64 -16.16
N ILE A 24 0.59 11.70 -16.65
CA ILE A 24 1.69 12.38 -15.95
C ILE A 24 1.21 12.93 -14.60
N GLY A 25 0.03 13.56 -14.57
CA GLY A 25 -0.57 14.10 -13.35
C GLY A 25 -0.80 13.05 -12.28
N ILE A 26 -1.27 11.85 -12.65
CA ILE A 26 -1.43 10.72 -11.72
C ILE A 26 -0.08 10.28 -11.17
N MET A 27 0.95 10.16 -12.02
CA MET A 27 2.29 9.74 -11.60
C MET A 27 2.98 10.79 -10.71
N ALA A 28 2.78 12.08 -10.99
CA ALA A 28 3.27 13.17 -10.16
C ALA A 28 2.51 13.27 -8.82
N TYR A 29 1.21 13.01 -8.82
CA TYR A 29 0.41 12.97 -7.60
C TYR A 29 0.82 11.81 -6.69
N TYR A 30 1.10 10.64 -7.26
CA TYR A 30 1.65 9.50 -6.52
C TYR A 30 2.94 9.85 -5.76
N ASP A 31 3.85 10.61 -6.39
CA ASP A 31 5.10 11.04 -5.75
C ASP A 31 4.90 11.97 -4.55
N TYR A 32 3.83 12.78 -4.58
CA TYR A 32 3.49 13.71 -3.49
C TYR A 32 2.64 13.06 -2.39
N CYS A 33 1.86 12.03 -2.72
CA CYS A 33 0.91 11.39 -1.82
C CYS A 33 1.42 10.00 -1.43
N ASP A 34 2.23 9.94 -0.35
CA ASP A 34 2.71 8.72 0.33
C ASP A 34 1.52 7.86 0.81
N THR A 35 0.92 7.12 -0.12
CA THR A 35 -0.31 6.36 0.04
C THR A 35 -0.09 4.91 -0.37
N ALA A 36 -1.16 4.10 -0.39
CA ALA A 36 -1.24 2.63 -0.46
C ALA A 36 -0.37 1.86 -1.48
N CYS A 37 0.45 2.53 -2.30
CA CYS A 37 1.35 1.95 -3.29
C CYS A 37 2.85 2.08 -2.98
N SER A 38 3.26 2.51 -1.78
CA SER A 38 4.69 2.62 -1.40
C SER A 38 5.46 1.27 -1.39
N TYR A 39 4.71 0.15 -1.35
CA TYR A 39 5.22 -1.23 -1.31
C TYR A 39 5.50 -1.83 -2.69
N LEU A 40 5.04 -1.19 -3.78
CA LEU A 40 5.29 -1.62 -5.15
C LEU A 40 6.38 -0.72 -5.73
N ARG A 41 7.63 -1.20 -5.71
CA ARG A 41 8.76 -0.48 -6.31
C ARG A 41 9.24 -1.23 -7.54
N GLY A 42 9.50 -0.47 -8.59
CA GLY A 42 10.08 -1.00 -9.80
C GLY A 42 11.01 0.03 -10.39
N ASP A 43 12.14 -0.43 -10.89
CA ASP A 43 13.04 0.38 -11.69
C ASP A 43 13.33 -0.33 -13.01
N ILE A 44 13.68 0.47 -14.02
CA ILE A 44 14.19 -0.01 -15.29
C ILE A 44 15.61 0.54 -15.39
N CYS A 45 16.60 -0.35 -15.34
CA CYS A 45 18.03 0.01 -15.36
C CYS A 45 18.42 1.05 -14.29
N GLY A 46 17.85 0.98 -13.07
CA GLY A 46 18.11 1.91 -11.97
C GLY A 46 17.33 3.22 -12.02
N ILE A 47 16.47 3.42 -13.03
CA ILE A 47 15.57 4.57 -13.10
C ILE A 47 14.18 4.12 -12.61
N ASP A 48 13.69 4.78 -11.57
CA ASP A 48 12.36 4.51 -11.02
C ASP A 48 11.29 4.60 -12.13
N LEU A 49 10.45 3.56 -12.18
CA LEU A 49 9.42 3.38 -13.19
C LEU A 49 8.50 4.61 -13.33
N LYS A 50 8.33 5.41 -12.27
CA LYS A 50 7.56 6.66 -12.34
C LYS A 50 8.13 7.67 -13.32
N TRP A 51 9.45 7.85 -13.31
CA TRP A 51 10.14 8.77 -14.20
C TRP A 51 10.13 8.25 -15.64
N VAL A 52 10.27 6.93 -15.80
CA VAL A 52 10.17 6.29 -17.12
C VAL A 52 8.77 6.49 -17.70
N GLY A 53 7.71 6.29 -16.90
CA GLY A 53 6.33 6.52 -17.30
C GLY A 53 6.04 7.97 -17.68
N MET A 54 6.55 8.94 -16.89
CA MET A 54 6.41 10.37 -17.21
C MET A 54 7.16 10.75 -18.50
N ALA A 55 8.39 10.27 -18.69
CA ALA A 55 9.17 10.51 -19.90
C ALA A 55 8.50 9.88 -21.13
N PHE A 56 7.95 8.67 -21.00
CA PHE A 56 7.20 8.00 -22.05
C PHE A 56 5.96 8.81 -22.46
N MET A 57 5.15 9.27 -21.50
CA MET A 57 3.98 10.09 -21.79
C MET A 57 4.35 11.45 -22.38
N ALA A 58 5.45 12.06 -21.94
CA ALA A 58 5.98 13.29 -22.54
C ALA A 58 6.37 13.08 -24.01
N ALA A 59 7.02 11.95 -24.35
CA ALA A 59 7.33 11.61 -25.75
C ALA A 59 6.05 11.46 -26.60
N VAL A 60 5.02 10.80 -26.06
CA VAL A 60 3.71 10.68 -26.72
C VAL A 60 3.09 12.06 -26.96
N ILE A 61 3.15 12.99 -26.00
CA ILE A 61 2.67 14.37 -26.16
C ILE A 61 3.41 15.08 -27.30
N VAL A 62 4.74 14.97 -27.34
CA VAL A 62 5.56 15.59 -28.40
C VAL A 62 5.14 15.08 -29.78
N PHE A 63 5.08 13.76 -29.98
CA PHE A 63 4.65 13.20 -31.26
C PHE A 63 3.20 13.54 -31.61
N ALA A 64 2.30 13.60 -30.62
CA ALA A 64 0.92 14.00 -30.83
C ALA A 64 0.81 15.47 -31.25
N ALA A 65 1.60 16.38 -30.65
CA ALA A 65 1.65 17.80 -30.97
C ALA A 65 2.16 18.05 -32.41
N PHE A 66 3.20 17.32 -32.83
CA PHE A 66 3.69 17.33 -34.21
C PHE A 66 2.83 16.52 -35.19
N LYS A 67 1.69 15.97 -34.74
CA LYS A 67 0.76 15.16 -35.54
C LYS A 67 1.40 13.94 -36.20
N GLN A 68 2.46 13.41 -35.60
CA GLN A 68 3.17 12.22 -36.06
C GLN A 68 2.46 10.94 -35.59
N THR A 69 1.34 10.62 -36.24
CA THR A 69 0.42 9.53 -35.82
C THR A 69 1.06 8.15 -35.82
N ALA A 70 1.97 7.87 -36.75
CA ALA A 70 2.68 6.59 -36.82
C ALA A 70 3.53 6.35 -35.55
N PHE A 71 4.23 7.38 -35.07
CA PHE A 71 5.03 7.31 -33.85
C PHE A 71 4.13 7.22 -32.61
N VAL A 72 3.05 8.02 -32.51
CA VAL A 72 2.10 7.92 -31.40
C VAL A 72 1.54 6.49 -31.26
N ARG A 73 1.10 5.88 -32.38
CA ARG A 73 0.54 4.52 -32.38
C ARG A 73 1.59 3.46 -32.02
N MET A 74 2.82 3.62 -32.51
CA MET A 74 3.94 2.75 -32.15
C MET A 74 4.26 2.81 -30.66
N PHE A 75 4.40 4.01 -30.09
CA PHE A 75 4.68 4.20 -28.66
C PHE A 75 3.55 3.61 -27.81
N LEU A 76 2.29 3.91 -28.11
CA LEU A 76 1.15 3.37 -27.36
C LEU A 76 1.07 1.84 -27.42
N ALA A 77 1.40 1.23 -28.58
CA ALA A 77 1.48 -0.23 -28.69
C ALA A 77 2.62 -0.83 -27.85
N ALA A 78 3.78 -0.17 -27.81
CA ALA A 78 4.88 -0.56 -26.92
C ALA A 78 4.45 -0.45 -25.45
N GLY A 79 3.77 0.65 -25.08
CA GLY A 79 3.19 0.86 -23.77
C GLY A 79 2.24 -0.26 -23.33
N LEU A 80 1.35 -0.72 -24.22
CA LEU A 80 0.50 -1.87 -23.93
C LEU A 80 1.29 -3.13 -23.59
N GLY A 81 2.41 -3.38 -24.28
CA GLY A 81 3.28 -4.52 -23.99
C GLY A 81 3.92 -4.43 -22.60
N VAL A 82 4.36 -3.23 -22.22
CA VAL A 82 4.91 -2.95 -20.88
C VAL A 82 3.85 -3.12 -19.80
N GLU A 83 2.66 -2.56 -19.98
CA GLU A 83 1.54 -2.66 -19.04
C GLU A 83 1.11 -4.10 -18.78
N VAL A 84 1.14 -4.98 -19.80
CA VAL A 84 0.85 -6.41 -19.63
C VAL A 84 1.84 -7.06 -18.65
N HIS A 85 3.14 -6.73 -18.74
CA HIS A 85 4.14 -7.23 -17.81
C HIS A 85 3.93 -6.68 -16.40
N LEU A 86 3.71 -5.37 -16.26
CA LEU A 86 3.50 -4.72 -14.97
C LEU A 86 2.21 -5.19 -14.28
N TYR A 87 1.16 -5.47 -15.05
CA TYR A 87 -0.07 -6.05 -14.54
C TYR A 87 0.12 -7.50 -14.10
N ALA A 88 0.83 -8.31 -14.90
CA ALA A 88 1.19 -9.67 -14.54
C ALA A 88 2.04 -9.71 -13.25
N PHE A 89 2.97 -8.78 -13.10
CA PHE A 89 3.78 -8.63 -11.88
C PHE A 89 2.91 -8.32 -10.65
N GLN A 90 1.91 -7.43 -10.77
CA GLN A 90 0.96 -7.14 -9.69
C GLN A 90 0.12 -8.36 -9.32
N LEU A 91 -0.35 -9.12 -10.32
CA LEU A 91 -1.18 -10.31 -10.12
C LEU A 91 -0.39 -11.49 -9.52
N GLN A 92 0.86 -11.69 -9.93
CA GLN A 92 1.74 -12.73 -9.40
C GLN A 92 2.10 -12.51 -7.93
N ASN A 93 2.16 -11.24 -7.49
CA ASN A 93 2.55 -10.88 -6.14
C ASN A 93 1.37 -10.51 -5.22
N ASP A 94 0.13 -10.58 -5.73
CA ASP A 94 -1.11 -10.19 -5.02
C ASP A 94 -1.05 -8.78 -4.41
N VAL A 95 -0.43 -7.84 -5.13
CA VAL A 95 -0.31 -6.43 -4.74
C VAL A 95 -0.85 -5.55 -5.87
N TYR A 96 -1.97 -4.87 -5.61
CA TYR A 96 -2.61 -3.99 -6.58
C TYR A 96 -2.37 -2.55 -6.22
N CYS A 97 -1.80 -1.78 -7.15
CA CYS A 97 -1.67 -0.34 -6.99
C CYS A 97 -2.76 0.41 -7.78
N PRO A 98 -3.69 1.12 -7.11
CA PRO A 98 -4.72 1.89 -7.80
C PRO A 98 -4.17 2.92 -8.80
N PHE A 99 -3.03 3.54 -8.52
CA PHE A 99 -2.42 4.53 -9.43
C PHE A 99 -1.84 3.88 -10.69
N CYS A 100 -1.13 2.75 -10.57
CA CYS A 100 -0.61 2.00 -11.72
C CYS A 100 -1.76 1.48 -12.59
N LEU A 101 -2.84 0.97 -11.99
CA LEU A 101 -4.03 0.54 -12.71
C LEU A 101 -4.73 1.70 -13.43
N ALA A 102 -4.85 2.86 -12.78
CA ALA A 102 -5.41 4.05 -13.41
C ALA A 102 -4.55 4.53 -14.58
N PHE A 103 -3.22 4.52 -14.44
CA PHE A 103 -2.30 4.83 -15.53
C PHE A 103 -2.46 3.86 -16.71
N SER A 104 -2.55 2.56 -16.43
CA SER A 104 -2.82 1.52 -17.42
C SER A 104 -4.11 1.78 -18.21
N VAL A 105 -5.20 2.15 -17.51
CA VAL A 105 -6.48 2.51 -18.13
C VAL A 105 -6.34 3.73 -19.04
N LEU A 106 -5.61 4.77 -18.62
CA LEU A 106 -5.37 5.95 -19.45
C LEU A 106 -4.55 5.63 -20.70
N LEU A 107 -3.57 4.72 -20.59
CA LEU A 107 -2.77 4.26 -21.72
C LEU A 107 -3.63 3.47 -22.71
N ILE A 108 -4.44 2.52 -22.23
CA ILE A 108 -5.38 1.75 -23.05
C ILE A 108 -6.38 2.69 -23.74
N ALA A 109 -6.95 3.66 -23.02
CA ALA A 109 -7.85 4.65 -23.60
C ALA A 109 -7.14 5.46 -24.70
N SER A 110 -5.90 5.89 -24.47
CA SER A 110 -5.08 6.61 -25.46
C SER A 110 -4.83 5.76 -26.70
N PHE A 111 -4.57 4.46 -26.54
CA PHE A 111 -4.43 3.53 -27.65
C PHE A 111 -5.73 3.39 -28.45
N VAL A 112 -6.87 3.22 -27.78
CA VAL A 112 -8.19 3.10 -28.43
C VAL A 112 -8.53 4.35 -29.24
N VAL A 113 -8.24 5.54 -28.71
CA VAL A 113 -8.42 6.82 -29.42
C VAL A 113 -7.60 6.90 -30.72
N ASN A 114 -6.44 6.23 -30.76
CA ASN A 114 -5.55 6.20 -31.91
C ASN A 114 -5.61 4.89 -32.71
N TYR A 115 -6.58 4.02 -32.40
CA TYR A 115 -6.73 2.76 -33.09
C TYR A 115 -7.24 3.00 -34.52
N GLU A 116 -6.54 2.44 -35.50
CA GLU A 116 -6.96 2.45 -36.88
C GLU A 116 -7.10 1.01 -37.35
N VAL A 117 -8.24 0.74 -37.98
CA VAL A 117 -8.55 -0.57 -38.55
C VAL A 117 -7.46 -0.98 -39.55
N PRO A 118 -6.81 -2.15 -39.36
CA PRO A 118 -5.74 -2.61 -40.24
C PRO A 118 -6.27 -2.93 -41.64
N SER A 119 -5.45 -2.71 -42.68
CA SER A 119 -5.80 -3.08 -44.05
C SER A 119 -5.98 -4.60 -44.23
N ALA A 120 -5.26 -5.40 -43.42
CA ALA A 120 -5.41 -6.85 -43.37
C ALA A 120 -6.83 -7.32 -43.01
N TRP A 121 -7.64 -6.48 -42.33
CA TRP A 121 -9.02 -6.83 -41.98
C TRP A 121 -9.95 -6.84 -43.21
N ARG A 122 -9.58 -6.18 -44.30
CA ARG A 122 -10.31 -6.14 -45.58
C ARG A 122 -9.81 -7.13 -46.63
N GLY A 123 -8.71 -7.83 -46.35
CA GLY A 123 -8.07 -8.75 -47.29
C GLY A 123 -8.06 -10.18 -46.77
N ASP A 124 -6.90 -10.61 -46.30
CA ASP A 124 -6.62 -12.02 -45.98
C ASP A 124 -6.92 -12.34 -44.51
N ARG A 125 -8.05 -13.03 -44.27
CA ARG A 125 -8.60 -13.33 -42.95
C ARG A 125 -7.63 -14.13 -42.06
N ARG A 126 -6.70 -14.90 -42.64
CA ARG A 126 -5.70 -15.69 -41.89
C ARG A 126 -4.65 -14.83 -41.19
N ARG A 127 -4.38 -13.62 -41.67
CA ARG A 127 -3.38 -12.71 -41.08
C ARG A 127 -3.96 -11.79 -40.00
N MET A 128 -5.27 -11.86 -39.73
CA MET A 128 -5.95 -10.94 -38.80
C MET A 128 -5.33 -10.90 -37.41
N TRP A 129 -4.91 -12.04 -36.87
CA TRP A 129 -4.30 -12.10 -35.53
C TRP A 129 -3.04 -11.21 -35.44
N LEU A 130 -2.12 -11.31 -36.41
CA LEU A 130 -0.88 -10.54 -36.42
C LEU A 130 -1.12 -9.01 -36.46
N TYR A 131 -2.22 -8.60 -37.06
CA TYR A 131 -2.58 -7.20 -37.25
C TYR A 131 -3.67 -6.72 -36.29
N PHE A 132 -4.08 -7.50 -35.30
CA PHE A 132 -5.21 -7.14 -34.42
C PHE A 132 -5.00 -5.81 -33.67
N LEU A 133 -3.76 -5.49 -33.29
CA LEU A 133 -3.42 -4.19 -32.69
C LEU A 133 -3.23 -3.06 -33.71
N GLY A 134 -3.41 -3.31 -35.01
CA GLY A 134 -3.17 -2.33 -36.07
C GLY A 134 -1.82 -2.48 -36.76
N GLU A 135 -1.62 -1.62 -37.76
CA GLU A 135 -0.36 -1.48 -38.50
C GLU A 135 0.05 -0.01 -38.62
N VAL A 136 1.36 0.22 -38.80
CA VAL A 136 1.95 1.53 -39.04
C VAL A 136 2.89 1.50 -40.24
N ASN A 137 3.02 2.63 -40.92
CA ASN A 137 3.88 2.81 -42.09
C ASN A 137 4.94 3.87 -41.78
N PHE A 138 6.22 3.54 -41.99
CA PHE A 138 7.34 4.46 -41.83
C PHE A 138 8.04 4.67 -43.16
N PRO A 139 7.60 5.66 -43.96
CA PRO A 139 8.18 5.89 -45.28
C PRO A 139 9.67 6.26 -45.20
N MET A 140 10.09 6.92 -44.12
CA MET A 140 11.48 7.33 -43.88
C MET A 140 12.45 6.14 -43.80
N PHE A 141 12.01 5.01 -43.26
CA PHE A 141 12.82 3.80 -43.11
C PHE A 141 12.49 2.73 -44.17
N LYS A 142 11.68 3.07 -45.18
CA LYS A 142 11.15 2.12 -46.19
C LYS A 142 10.41 0.91 -45.59
N ILE A 143 9.85 1.06 -44.38
CA ILE A 143 9.08 0.00 -43.70
C ILE A 143 7.59 0.23 -43.95
N ASN A 144 6.96 -0.75 -44.61
CA ASN A 144 5.53 -0.73 -44.91
C ASN A 144 4.81 -1.82 -44.10
N LYS A 145 3.63 -1.49 -43.56
CA LYS A 145 2.72 -2.39 -42.84
C LYS A 145 3.38 -3.13 -41.67
N LEU A 146 4.09 -2.39 -40.82
CA LEU A 146 4.66 -2.93 -39.59
C LEU A 146 3.53 -3.24 -38.60
N PRO A 147 3.33 -4.51 -38.18
CA PRO A 147 2.29 -4.86 -37.23
C PRO A 147 2.63 -4.35 -35.82
N LEU A 148 1.68 -3.65 -35.20
CA LEU A 148 1.85 -3.09 -33.85
C LEU A 148 1.95 -4.17 -32.77
N LEU A 149 1.45 -5.38 -33.03
CA LEU A 149 1.63 -6.53 -32.15
C LEU A 149 3.11 -6.88 -31.94
N LEU A 150 3.93 -6.82 -32.99
CA LEU A 150 5.37 -7.09 -32.85
C LEU A 150 6.06 -6.06 -31.96
N ILE A 151 5.65 -4.79 -32.06
CA ILE A 151 6.17 -3.71 -31.20
C ILE A 151 5.77 -3.97 -29.73
N SER A 152 4.53 -4.35 -29.49
CA SER A 152 4.03 -4.68 -28.15
C SER A 152 4.78 -5.88 -27.55
N VAL A 153 4.98 -6.96 -28.32
CA VAL A 153 5.74 -8.15 -27.88
C VAL A 153 7.20 -7.80 -27.61
N LEU A 154 7.84 -7.01 -28.48
CA LEU A 154 9.22 -6.57 -28.29
C LEU A 154 9.36 -5.74 -27.01
N ALA A 155 8.43 -4.83 -26.75
CA ALA A 155 8.41 -4.03 -25.53
C ALA A 155 8.20 -4.89 -24.28
N TYR A 156 7.32 -5.90 -24.34
CA TYR A 156 7.13 -6.90 -23.28
C TYR A 156 8.42 -7.69 -23.00
N LEU A 157 9.13 -8.13 -24.04
CA LEU A 157 10.39 -8.86 -23.87
C LEU A 157 11.49 -7.96 -23.30
N LEU A 158 11.56 -6.71 -23.74
CA LEU A 158 12.51 -5.73 -23.22
C LEU A 158 12.28 -5.47 -21.74
N ILE A 159 11.03 -5.20 -21.33
CA ILE A 159 10.70 -4.95 -19.92
C ILE A 159 10.97 -6.20 -19.09
N LEU A 160 10.68 -7.41 -19.59
CA LEU A 160 10.95 -8.66 -18.88
C LEU A 160 12.43 -8.83 -18.50
N VAL A 161 13.36 -8.30 -19.32
CA VAL A 161 14.80 -8.40 -19.07
C VAL A 161 15.35 -7.21 -18.27
N THR A 162 14.74 -6.03 -18.41
CA THR A 162 15.29 -4.77 -17.86
C THR A 162 14.60 -4.30 -16.58
N PHE A 163 13.39 -4.79 -16.33
CA PHE A 163 12.62 -4.46 -15.15
C PHE A 163 13.17 -5.17 -13.93
N ASN A 164 13.60 -4.39 -12.96
CA ASN A 164 13.90 -4.88 -11.63
C ASN A 164 12.75 -4.46 -10.71
N GLY A 165 11.79 -5.37 -10.57
CA GLY A 165 10.66 -5.20 -9.68
C GLY A 165 11.00 -5.73 -8.30
N SER A 166 11.13 -4.85 -7.32
CA SER A 166 11.03 -5.27 -5.93
C SER A 166 9.61 -4.99 -5.46
N VAL A 167 8.78 -6.03 -5.44
CA VAL A 167 7.93 -6.14 -4.26
C VAL A 167 8.91 -6.38 -3.12
N THR A 168 8.91 -5.60 -2.05
CA THR A 168 9.53 -6.10 -0.82
C THR A 168 8.62 -7.22 -0.34
N PRO A 169 8.95 -8.50 -0.55
CA PRO A 169 8.19 -9.56 0.06
C PRO A 169 8.78 -9.64 1.46
N ALA A 170 8.01 -9.35 2.50
CA ALA A 170 8.56 -9.55 3.84
C ALA A 170 8.51 -11.05 4.26
N TYR A 171 8.77 -11.90 3.27
CA TYR A 171 9.09 -13.31 3.36
C TYR A 171 10.60 -13.46 3.33
N GLY A 172 11.20 -13.47 4.51
CA GLY A 172 12.63 -13.68 4.72
C GLY A 172 13.01 -13.74 6.20
N GLN A 173 12.12 -13.27 7.06
CA GLN A 173 12.17 -13.53 8.50
C GLN A 173 10.96 -14.38 8.87
N GLU A 174 11.11 -15.30 9.84
CA GLU A 174 9.96 -16.01 10.39
C GLU A 174 8.91 -14.97 10.78
N PRO A 175 7.73 -14.96 10.13
CA PRO A 175 6.74 -13.93 10.41
C PRO A 175 6.33 -14.04 11.87
N ILE A 176 6.17 -12.90 12.55
CA ILE A 176 5.34 -12.87 13.74
C ILE A 176 3.97 -13.38 13.29
N LYS A 177 3.66 -14.66 13.56
CA LYS A 177 2.45 -15.37 13.08
C LYS A 177 1.15 -14.89 13.77
N GLY A 178 1.13 -13.69 14.33
CA GLY A 178 0.02 -13.18 15.11
C GLY A 178 0.21 -11.75 15.60
N ILE A 179 -0.82 -11.22 16.24
CA ILE A 179 -0.75 -9.93 16.93
C ILE A 179 0.26 -10.06 18.09
N PRO A 180 1.28 -9.19 18.18
CA PRO A 180 2.23 -9.24 19.28
C PRO A 180 1.52 -9.13 20.63
N ALA A 181 1.85 -10.05 21.54
CA ALA A 181 1.29 -10.07 22.88
C ALA A 181 2.39 -10.31 23.91
N LEU A 182 2.23 -9.68 25.07
CA LEU A 182 3.06 -9.84 26.25
C LEU A 182 2.50 -10.96 27.13
N GLY A 183 3.38 -11.80 27.65
CA GLY A 183 2.97 -12.92 28.52
C GLY A 183 2.29 -14.05 27.75
N LYS A 184 1.97 -15.10 28.49
CA LYS A 184 1.25 -16.30 28.00
C LYS A 184 0.38 -16.75 29.15
N GLY A 185 -0.93 -16.89 28.94
CA GLY A 185 -1.83 -17.31 30.00
C GLY A 185 -3.28 -17.42 29.55
N PRO A 186 -4.15 -18.03 30.37
CA PRO A 186 -5.55 -18.27 30.02
C PRO A 186 -6.40 -16.99 29.99
N TYR A 187 -5.97 -15.94 30.69
CA TYR A 187 -6.64 -14.65 30.70
C TYR A 187 -6.07 -13.75 29.60
N GLU A 188 -6.93 -13.20 28.76
CA GLU A 188 -6.52 -12.27 27.70
C GLU A 188 -6.99 -10.86 28.02
N ILE A 189 -6.10 -9.88 27.88
CA ILE A 189 -6.40 -8.45 27.92
C ILE A 189 -6.04 -7.89 26.55
N ILE A 190 -7.02 -7.26 25.89
CA ILE A 190 -6.83 -6.63 24.58
C ILE A 190 -7.16 -5.15 24.70
N ILE A 191 -6.18 -4.29 24.42
CA ILE A 191 -6.35 -2.83 24.50
C ILE A 191 -6.28 -2.25 23.11
N PHE A 192 -7.38 -1.62 22.71
CA PHE A 192 -7.52 -0.88 21.48
C PHE A 192 -7.25 0.60 21.74
N ALA A 193 -6.25 1.17 21.07
CA ALA A 193 -5.81 2.53 21.30
C ALA A 193 -5.41 3.23 19.99
N ASP A 194 -5.52 4.55 19.96
CA ASP A 194 -4.92 5.40 18.93
C ASP A 194 -3.88 6.30 19.61
N TYR A 195 -2.68 6.46 19.03
CA TYR A 195 -1.63 7.33 19.57
C TYR A 195 -2.06 8.80 19.63
N PHE A 196 -3.01 9.23 18.80
CA PHE A 196 -3.55 10.58 18.78
C PHE A 196 -4.70 10.80 19.78
N CYS A 197 -5.10 9.77 20.52
CA CYS A 197 -6.18 9.82 21.50
C CYS A 197 -5.65 10.16 22.92
N PRO A 198 -6.01 11.33 23.51
CA PRO A 198 -5.52 11.71 24.84
C PRO A 198 -5.92 10.75 25.97
N PRO A 199 -7.16 10.24 26.04
CA PRO A 199 -7.51 9.23 27.05
C PRO A 199 -6.69 7.94 26.90
N CYS A 200 -6.30 7.56 25.69
CA CYS A 200 -5.46 6.40 25.42
C CYS A 200 -4.09 6.53 26.07
N ARG A 201 -3.43 7.69 25.93
CA ARG A 201 -2.15 7.96 26.61
C ARG A 201 -2.27 7.92 28.13
N ARG A 202 -3.34 8.48 28.69
CA ARG A 202 -3.57 8.51 30.13
C ARG A 202 -3.70 7.10 30.70
N ILE A 203 -4.54 6.26 30.09
CA ILE A 203 -4.73 4.89 30.59
C ILE A 203 -3.49 4.03 30.36
N ASP A 204 -2.78 4.17 29.23
CA ASP A 204 -1.54 3.42 28.95
C ASP A 204 -0.47 3.71 30.01
N THR A 205 -0.26 4.99 30.32
CA THR A 205 0.70 5.43 31.36
C THR A 205 0.28 4.99 32.76
N LYS A 206 -1.01 5.16 33.10
CA LYS A 206 -1.54 4.83 34.43
C LYS A 206 -1.52 3.34 34.69
N ALA A 207 -1.80 2.52 33.67
CA ALA A 207 -1.91 1.07 33.80
C ALA A 207 -0.58 0.33 33.62
N GLU A 208 0.47 0.95 33.09
CA GLU A 208 1.80 0.31 32.92
C GLU A 208 2.29 -0.44 34.18
N PRO A 209 2.30 0.13 35.40
CA PRO A 209 2.75 -0.60 36.60
C PRO A 209 1.89 -1.82 36.91
N LEU A 210 0.57 -1.69 36.74
CA LEU A 210 -0.39 -2.77 36.95
C LEU A 210 -0.19 -3.89 35.93
N PHE A 211 0.02 -3.56 34.66
CA PHE A 211 0.31 -4.55 33.62
C PHE A 211 1.58 -5.33 33.92
N LYS A 212 2.65 -4.65 34.35
CA LYS A 212 3.90 -5.32 34.74
C LYS A 212 3.66 -6.29 35.90
N GLU A 213 2.88 -5.88 36.90
CA GLU A 213 2.53 -6.73 38.04
C GLU A 213 1.72 -7.98 37.63
N ILE A 214 0.66 -7.82 36.83
CA ILE A 214 -0.17 -8.95 36.43
C ILE A 214 0.54 -9.86 35.41
N LEU A 215 1.44 -9.35 34.57
CA LEU A 215 2.22 -10.17 33.63
C LEU A 215 3.19 -11.10 34.36
N VAL A 216 3.75 -10.67 35.50
CA VAL A 216 4.64 -11.50 36.34
C VAL A 216 3.93 -12.73 36.90
N THR A 217 2.59 -12.72 36.97
CA THR A 217 1.82 -13.89 37.43
C THR A 217 1.91 -15.08 36.46
N GLY A 218 2.26 -14.84 35.19
CA GLY A 218 2.26 -15.87 34.15
C GLY A 218 0.87 -16.38 33.77
N GLN A 219 -0.20 -15.71 34.20
CA GLN A 219 -1.58 -16.08 33.88
C GLN A 219 -2.25 -15.18 32.84
N VAL A 220 -1.56 -14.11 32.43
CA VAL A 220 -2.12 -13.07 31.56
C VAL A 220 -1.38 -13.00 30.24
N GLN A 221 -2.13 -12.91 29.16
CA GLN A 221 -1.69 -12.48 27.84
C GLN A 221 -2.24 -11.08 27.56
N LEU A 222 -1.38 -10.11 27.32
CA LEU A 222 -1.73 -8.71 27.05
C LEU A 222 -1.39 -8.34 25.61
N ALA A 223 -2.37 -7.92 24.83
CA ALA A 223 -2.18 -7.44 23.47
C ALA A 223 -2.57 -5.96 23.35
N PHE A 224 -1.72 -5.19 22.66
CA PHE A 224 -2.03 -3.82 22.25
C PHE A 224 -2.36 -3.82 20.76
N ILE A 225 -3.54 -3.30 20.42
CA ILE A 225 -4.02 -3.18 19.05
C ILE A 225 -4.19 -1.71 18.73
N ASP A 226 -3.37 -1.23 17.82
CA ASP A 226 -3.43 0.16 17.37
C ASP A 226 -4.59 0.33 16.36
N VAL A 227 -5.49 1.26 16.65
CA VAL A 227 -6.68 1.56 15.84
C VAL A 227 -6.41 2.84 15.04
N PRO A 228 -6.38 2.78 13.70
CA PRO A 228 -5.97 3.92 12.90
C PRO A 228 -7.12 4.90 12.63
N PHE A 229 -7.57 5.65 13.64
CA PHE A 229 -8.59 6.69 13.43
C PHE A 229 -7.98 7.98 12.86
N ALA A 230 -6.73 8.30 13.22
CA ALA A 230 -5.99 9.39 12.58
C ALA A 230 -5.32 8.96 11.27
N SER A 231 -5.16 9.88 10.32
CA SER A 231 -4.48 9.62 9.04
C SER A 231 -3.02 9.20 9.20
N ALA A 232 -2.33 9.72 10.21
CA ALA A 232 -0.95 9.36 10.53
C ALA A 232 -0.83 8.08 11.37
N ALA A 233 -1.91 7.57 11.96
CA ALA A 233 -1.87 6.42 12.87
C ALA A 233 -1.30 5.12 12.25
N PRO A 234 -1.51 4.79 10.95
CA PRO A 234 -0.88 3.62 10.34
C PRO A 234 0.65 3.64 10.42
N VAL A 235 1.26 4.82 10.27
CA VAL A 235 2.71 4.98 10.37
C VAL A 235 3.18 4.69 11.80
N TYR A 236 2.43 5.12 12.80
CA TYR A 236 2.76 4.84 14.20
C TYR A 236 2.61 3.35 14.54
N ALA A 237 1.54 2.71 14.08
CA ALA A 237 1.33 1.28 14.24
C ALA A 237 2.46 0.47 13.58
N LYS A 238 2.92 0.87 12.39
CA LYS A 238 4.09 0.28 11.72
C LYS A 238 5.33 0.32 12.61
N TYR A 239 5.69 1.50 13.13
CA TYR A 239 6.90 1.64 13.94
C TYR A 239 6.80 0.99 15.32
N TYR A 240 5.59 0.87 15.88
CA TYR A 240 5.36 0.03 17.05
C TYR A 240 5.70 -1.43 16.74
N LEU A 241 5.15 -2.00 15.67
CA LEU A 241 5.45 -3.38 15.27
C LEU A 241 6.94 -3.60 14.99
N TYR A 242 7.60 -2.67 14.30
CA TYR A 242 9.03 -2.80 14.02
C TYR A 242 9.88 -2.77 15.30
N ALA A 243 9.51 -1.94 16.28
CA ALA A 243 10.23 -1.88 17.54
C ALA A 243 9.98 -3.11 18.42
N VAL A 244 8.76 -3.65 18.40
CA VAL A 244 8.41 -4.92 19.07
C VAL A 244 9.10 -6.11 18.41
N ASN A 245 9.26 -6.09 17.07
CA ASN A 245 10.00 -7.11 16.34
C ASN A 245 11.49 -7.11 16.68
N ALA A 246 12.07 -5.93 16.94
CA ALA A 246 13.46 -5.83 17.39
C ALA A 246 13.66 -6.33 18.82
N ASP A 247 12.70 -6.04 19.71
CA ASP A 247 12.71 -6.50 21.10
C ASP A 247 11.26 -6.65 21.63
N PRO A 248 10.74 -7.88 21.79
CA PRO A 248 9.39 -8.11 22.29
C PRO A 248 9.28 -8.01 23.83
N GLY A 249 10.34 -7.57 24.52
CA GLY A 249 10.41 -7.47 25.97
C GLY A 249 9.41 -6.47 26.55
N VAL A 250 8.80 -6.82 27.69
CA VAL A 250 7.78 -6.02 28.39
C VAL A 250 8.22 -4.55 28.57
N ASN A 251 9.46 -4.33 29.01
CA ASN A 251 9.98 -2.98 29.22
C ASN A 251 10.13 -2.19 27.91
N ASN A 252 10.57 -2.85 26.83
CA ASN A 252 10.69 -2.20 25.52
C ASN A 252 9.31 -1.81 24.98
N VAL A 253 8.33 -2.72 25.04
CA VAL A 253 6.96 -2.46 24.56
C VAL A 253 6.36 -1.22 25.24
N PHE A 254 6.40 -1.12 26.57
CA PHE A 254 5.90 0.07 27.26
C PHE A 254 6.70 1.33 26.97
N HIS A 255 8.03 1.21 26.85
CA HIS A 255 8.88 2.34 26.50
C HIS A 255 8.56 2.91 25.12
N VAL A 256 8.46 2.05 24.11
CA VAL A 256 8.12 2.41 22.72
C VAL A 256 6.75 3.07 22.68
N ARG A 257 5.73 2.49 23.32
CA ARG A 257 4.38 3.07 23.35
C ARG A 257 4.38 4.47 23.93
N ARG A 258 5.06 4.69 25.06
CA ARG A 258 5.20 6.02 25.66
C ARG A 258 5.88 7.02 24.71
N VAL A 259 6.94 6.61 24.03
CA VAL A 259 7.64 7.44 23.04
C VAL A 259 6.72 7.80 21.86
N LEU A 260 5.97 6.83 21.34
CA LEU A 260 5.01 7.05 20.25
C LEU A 260 3.84 7.96 20.67
N PHE A 261 3.31 7.83 21.89
CA PHE A 261 2.33 8.78 22.42
C PHE A 261 2.89 10.20 22.53
N ASN A 262 4.14 10.36 22.98
CA ASN A 262 4.79 11.67 23.06
C ASN A 262 5.01 12.27 21.66
N ALA A 263 5.41 11.46 20.68
CA ALA A 263 5.56 11.87 19.29
C ALA A 263 4.23 12.38 18.71
N ALA A 264 3.13 11.65 18.94
CA ALA A 264 1.81 12.00 18.42
C ALA A 264 1.20 13.23 19.12
N GLN A 265 1.28 13.31 20.45
CA GLN A 265 0.51 14.28 21.22
C GLN A 265 1.31 15.52 21.62
N ASP A 266 2.57 15.36 22.03
CA ASP A 266 3.41 16.48 22.47
C ASP A 266 4.13 17.13 21.29
N LYS A 267 4.76 16.30 20.44
CA LYS A 267 5.49 16.76 19.25
C LYS A 267 4.60 16.96 18.03
N ARG A 268 3.38 16.41 18.04
CA ARG A 268 2.39 16.53 16.95
C ARG A 268 2.95 16.09 15.59
N ILE A 269 3.76 15.04 15.57
CA ILE A 269 4.42 14.56 14.36
C ILE A 269 3.40 13.84 13.47
N GLN A 270 3.26 14.31 12.23
CA GLN A 270 2.31 13.75 11.25
C GLN A 270 3.01 13.03 10.08
N LYS A 271 4.28 13.34 9.83
CA LYS A 271 5.05 12.80 8.69
C LYS A 271 5.99 11.69 9.15
N GLU A 272 6.14 10.68 8.32
CA GLU A 272 6.99 9.52 8.61
C GLU A 272 8.46 9.88 8.84
N ASN A 273 9.07 10.70 7.97
CA ASN A 273 10.47 11.09 8.12
C ASN A 273 10.75 11.77 9.47
N ALA A 274 9.85 12.66 9.90
CA ALA A 274 9.95 13.32 11.20
C ALA A 274 9.76 12.33 12.37
N LEU A 275 8.94 11.29 12.21
CA LEU A 275 8.80 10.24 13.21
C LEU A 275 10.07 9.39 13.30
N ILE A 276 10.66 9.02 12.17
CA ILE A 276 11.93 8.30 12.10
C ILE A 276 13.03 9.08 12.84
N ASP A 277 13.16 10.37 12.55
CA ASP A 277 14.18 11.20 13.18
C ASP A 277 13.97 11.28 14.69
N TYR A 278 12.73 11.49 15.14
CA TYR A 278 12.40 11.47 16.57
C TYR A 278 12.69 10.11 17.23
N LEU A 279 12.37 8.99 16.58
CA LEU A 279 12.65 7.66 17.12
C LEU A 279 14.16 7.40 17.25
N LYS A 280 14.98 7.90 16.31
CA LYS A 280 16.45 7.86 16.43
C LYS A 280 16.94 8.68 17.62
N GLU A 281 16.43 9.90 17.78
CA GLU A 281 16.76 10.77 18.92
C GLU A 281 16.42 10.11 20.27
N GLN A 282 15.30 9.37 20.31
CA GLN A 282 14.88 8.61 21.49
C GLN A 282 15.58 7.25 21.64
N ASN A 283 16.55 6.91 20.77
CA ASN A 283 17.29 5.65 20.76
C ASN A 283 16.41 4.40 20.66
N ILE A 284 15.27 4.49 19.95
CA ILE A 284 14.41 3.34 19.69
C ILE A 284 15.07 2.48 18.61
N LYS A 285 15.32 1.21 18.93
CA LYS A 285 15.74 0.20 17.96
C LYS A 285 14.52 -0.36 17.27
N TRP A 286 14.60 -0.61 15.97
CA TRP A 286 13.54 -1.25 15.22
C TRP A 286 14.11 -2.19 14.15
N LEU A 287 13.36 -3.23 13.85
CA LEU A 287 13.68 -4.24 12.86
C LEU A 287 12.47 -4.35 11.93
N ALA A 288 12.64 -3.91 10.69
CA ALA A 288 11.57 -3.95 9.69
C ALA A 288 11.02 -5.38 9.53
N MET A 289 9.70 -5.49 9.37
CA MET A 289 8.99 -6.77 9.22
C MET A 289 7.83 -6.66 8.23
N ASP A 290 7.19 -7.79 7.92
CA ASP A 290 6.00 -7.80 7.07
C ASP A 290 4.78 -7.24 7.79
N GLU A 291 4.46 -5.97 7.56
CA GLU A 291 3.22 -5.38 8.04
C GLU A 291 1.98 -6.11 7.51
N LYS A 292 2.05 -6.72 6.31
CA LYS A 292 0.91 -7.43 5.72
C LYS A 292 0.59 -8.72 6.45
N SER A 293 1.52 -9.27 7.24
CA SER A 293 1.24 -10.44 8.07
C SER A 293 0.45 -10.08 9.33
N VAL A 294 0.49 -8.82 9.79
CA VAL A 294 -0.09 -8.38 11.07
C VAL A 294 -1.25 -7.39 10.90
N PHE A 295 -1.16 -6.42 9.98
CA PHE A 295 -2.20 -5.39 9.79
C PHE A 295 -3.59 -5.95 9.43
N PRO A 296 -3.73 -6.98 8.58
CA PRO A 296 -5.02 -7.63 8.38
C PRO A 296 -5.56 -8.28 9.65
N LEU A 297 -4.69 -8.85 10.50
CA LEU A 297 -5.10 -9.44 11.79
C LEU A 297 -5.55 -8.35 12.77
N LEU A 298 -4.85 -7.22 12.84
CA LEU A 298 -5.28 -6.06 13.63
C LEU A 298 -6.65 -5.56 13.16
N SER A 299 -6.83 -5.40 11.83
CA SER A 299 -8.08 -4.95 11.23
C SER A 299 -9.23 -5.93 11.48
N ALA A 300 -8.96 -7.24 11.35
CA ALA A 300 -9.92 -8.28 11.66
C ALA A 300 -10.33 -8.25 13.13
N SER A 301 -9.37 -8.08 14.04
CA SER A 301 -9.63 -7.98 15.48
C SER A 301 -10.47 -6.76 15.84
N ILE A 302 -10.18 -5.58 15.25
CA ILE A 302 -10.97 -4.35 15.41
C ILE A 302 -12.43 -4.59 14.96
N LYS A 303 -12.62 -5.25 13.83
CA LYS A 303 -13.94 -5.56 13.26
C LYS A 303 -14.70 -6.59 14.10
N GLU A 304 -14.03 -7.67 14.51
CA GLU A 304 -14.58 -8.73 15.36
C GLU A 304 -15.09 -8.17 16.70
N HIS A 305 -14.29 -7.30 17.32
CA HIS A 305 -14.61 -6.67 18.60
C HIS A 305 -15.55 -5.45 18.46
N LYS A 306 -15.93 -5.07 17.23
CA LYS A 306 -16.79 -3.91 16.92
C LYS A 306 -16.28 -2.65 17.62
N VAL A 307 -15.00 -2.34 17.45
CA VAL A 307 -14.37 -1.18 18.06
C VAL A 307 -14.60 0.04 17.18
N ASP A 308 -15.37 0.98 17.70
CA ASP A 308 -15.74 2.26 17.08
C ASP A 308 -15.16 3.47 17.82
N THR A 309 -14.58 3.25 19.00
CA THR A 309 -14.10 4.27 19.92
C THR A 309 -12.84 3.80 20.65
N THR A 310 -11.93 4.72 20.95
CA THR A 310 -10.70 4.45 21.71
C THR A 310 -10.59 5.40 22.93
N PRO A 311 -10.01 4.93 24.05
CA PRO A 311 -9.54 3.56 24.29
C PRO A 311 -10.70 2.61 24.56
N THR A 312 -10.57 1.37 24.08
CA THR A 312 -11.47 0.26 24.41
C THR A 312 -10.63 -0.91 24.91
N CYS A 313 -11.03 -1.53 26.02
CA CYS A 313 -10.36 -2.70 26.59
C CYS A 313 -11.34 -3.88 26.66
N PHE A 314 -10.86 -5.06 26.30
CA PHE A 314 -11.55 -6.32 26.55
C PHE A 314 -10.73 -7.15 27.52
N ILE A 315 -11.40 -7.67 28.56
CA ILE A 315 -10.83 -8.63 29.51
C ILE A 315 -11.60 -9.93 29.36
N LYS A 316 -10.91 -10.98 28.94
CA LYS A 316 -11.46 -12.32 28.71
C LYS A 316 -11.04 -13.24 29.84
N TYR A 317 -12.05 -13.69 30.59
CA TYR A 317 -11.92 -14.65 31.69
C TYR A 317 -12.07 -16.09 31.21
N SER A 318 -12.89 -16.30 30.17
CA SER A 318 -13.10 -17.57 29.47
C SER A 318 -13.73 -17.30 28.11
N LYS A 319 -13.99 -18.35 27.29
CA LYS A 319 -14.64 -18.19 25.98
C LYS A 319 -15.99 -17.47 26.05
N ASP A 320 -16.75 -17.69 27.13
CA ASP A 320 -18.11 -17.15 27.31
C ASP A 320 -18.15 -15.93 28.25
N ASN A 321 -17.02 -15.59 28.90
CA ASN A 321 -16.94 -14.48 29.84
C ASN A 321 -15.92 -13.44 29.37
N VAL A 322 -16.41 -12.49 28.58
CA VAL A 322 -15.66 -11.36 28.06
C VAL A 322 -16.31 -10.06 28.53
N LYS A 323 -15.54 -9.17 29.16
CA LYS A 323 -16.00 -7.85 29.60
C LYS A 323 -15.37 -6.75 28.75
N LYS A 324 -16.21 -5.85 28.22
CA LYS A 324 -15.81 -4.66 27.45
C LYS A 324 -15.83 -3.42 28.34
N TYR A 325 -14.77 -2.62 28.28
CA TYR A 325 -14.63 -1.34 28.97
C TYR A 325 -14.26 -0.26 27.94
N VAL A 326 -14.91 0.91 28.00
CA VAL A 326 -14.68 2.02 27.05
C VAL A 326 -14.37 3.28 27.83
N GLY A 327 -13.32 4.00 27.44
CA GLY A 327 -12.80 5.17 28.15
C GLY A 327 -11.81 4.81 29.25
N ASP A 328 -10.95 5.76 29.62
CA ASP A 328 -9.85 5.56 30.56
C ASP A 328 -10.31 5.19 31.97
N ASP A 329 -11.35 5.85 32.50
CA ASP A 329 -11.85 5.57 33.85
C ASP A 329 -12.40 4.15 34.00
N LYS A 330 -13.28 3.73 33.08
CA LYS A 330 -13.87 2.39 33.10
C LYS A 330 -12.84 1.29 32.87
N ILE A 331 -11.85 1.54 32.01
CA ILE A 331 -10.75 0.60 31.80
C ILE A 331 -9.95 0.44 33.09
N TRP A 332 -9.63 1.54 33.78
CA TRP A 332 -8.91 1.48 35.05
C TRP A 332 -9.67 0.69 36.13
N GLU A 333 -10.98 0.93 36.27
CA GLU A 333 -11.84 0.17 37.17
C GLU A 333 -11.83 -1.33 36.82
N GLY A 334 -12.02 -1.66 35.54
CA GLY A 334 -12.02 -3.04 35.05
C GLY A 334 -10.70 -3.78 35.30
N LEU A 335 -9.57 -3.11 35.05
CA LEU A 335 -8.25 -3.66 35.30
C LEU A 335 -7.96 -3.88 36.79
N THR A 336 -8.44 -2.98 37.66
CA THR A 336 -8.29 -3.12 39.11
C THR A 336 -9.12 -4.30 39.63
N GLN A 337 -10.37 -4.43 39.19
CA GLN A 337 -11.21 -5.59 39.51
C GLN A 337 -10.61 -6.90 39.01
N PHE A 338 -9.99 -6.88 37.83
CA PHE A 338 -9.31 -8.05 37.28
C PHE A 338 -8.08 -8.45 38.11
N LYS A 339 -7.29 -7.49 38.58
CA LYS A 339 -6.19 -7.75 39.52
C LYS A 339 -6.68 -8.43 40.80
N ASP A 340 -7.77 -7.95 41.39
CA ASP A 340 -8.36 -8.56 42.59
C ASP A 340 -8.85 -10.00 42.32
N HIS A 341 -9.41 -10.25 41.14
CA HIS A 341 -9.77 -11.59 40.70
C HIS A 341 -8.55 -12.53 40.62
N LEU A 342 -7.43 -12.08 40.05
CA LEU A 342 -6.20 -12.89 40.00
C LEU A 342 -5.66 -13.21 41.41
N LEU A 343 -5.77 -12.27 42.36
CA LEU A 343 -5.33 -12.48 43.74
C LEU A 343 -6.20 -13.52 44.48
N THR A 344 -7.49 -13.58 44.18
CA THR A 344 -8.42 -14.56 44.79
C THR A 344 -8.26 -15.96 44.23
N GLN A 345 -7.88 -16.12 42.96
CA GLN A 345 -7.58 -17.43 42.34
C GLN A 345 -6.23 -18.01 42.78
N LYS A 346 -5.34 -17.19 43.37
CA LYS A 346 -4.02 -17.62 43.85
C LYS A 346 -4.05 -18.18 45.28
N LYS A 347 -5.17 -18.01 45.98
CA LYS A 347 -5.48 -18.65 47.28
C LYS A 347 -6.23 -19.94 47.03
#